data_AF-A0A9D7D743-F1
#
_entry.id   AF-A0A9D7D743-F1
#
_cell.length_a   1.000
_cell.length_b   1.000
_cell.length_c   1.000
_cell.angle_alpha   90.00
_cell.angle_beta   90.00
_cell.angle_gamma   90.00
#
_symmetry.space_group_name_H-M   'P 1'
#
loop_
_entity.id
_entity.type
_entity.pdbx_description
1 polymer ?
#
loop_
_entity_poly.entity_id
_entity_poly.type
_entity_poly.pdbx_seq_one_letter_code
_entity_poly.pdbx_strand_id
1 'polypeptide(L)'
;MRKSFLLAAAAAALLSACGIGAPAYPEFNETSYRIEGTTASVDNGAPVQTVIYRDGPKMRVETMLPNLGQATIVFDESTSAAYVLNPTGQAPTAMPAATTTTTPQSSATTPTTPQGATTTTAPTTTVAQAPATTQPVVGVAVRIQDADAPQPFETAWAALGADNARSTGRCEVAGERGHEWAPRQAPAPGVERTACITEDGIVLRVSESGRTLWEATSLQRGDQPAALFGVPPGYQLIDPHAVAEQVGENMQQLDSVTGATPTQQPAPAPAPRG
;
A
#
# COMPACT_ATOMS: atom_id res chain seq x y z
N MET A 1 45.44 -48.67 -34.93
CA MET A 1 44.26 -48.77 -34.04
C MET A 1 44.13 -47.47 -33.24
N ARG A 2 43.32 -46.50 -33.70
CA ARG A 2 43.00 -45.25 -32.97
C ARG A 2 41.66 -44.72 -33.50
N LYS A 3 40.54 -45.02 -32.82
CA LYS A 3 39.20 -44.44 -33.07
C LYS A 3 38.26 -44.77 -31.89
N SER A 4 38.38 -44.08 -30.74
CA SER A 4 37.43 -44.26 -29.62
C SER A 4 37.41 -43.08 -28.61
N PHE A 5 37.30 -41.81 -29.03
CA PHE A 5 37.23 -40.68 -28.07
C PHE A 5 36.19 -39.58 -28.41
N LEU A 6 35.08 -39.90 -29.10
CA LEU A 6 34.08 -38.90 -29.50
C LEU A 6 32.63 -39.28 -29.15
N LEU A 7 32.37 -39.82 -27.95
CA LEU A 7 31.00 -40.22 -27.55
C LEU A 7 30.55 -39.79 -26.14
N ALA A 8 31.23 -38.84 -25.49
CA ALA A 8 30.90 -38.44 -24.11
C ALA A 8 30.26 -37.05 -23.95
N ALA A 9 29.94 -36.33 -25.03
CA ALA A 9 29.40 -34.96 -24.95
C ALA A 9 27.86 -34.84 -25.11
N ALA A 10 27.15 -35.94 -25.42
CA ALA A 10 25.72 -35.88 -25.74
C ALA A 10 24.78 -36.17 -24.54
N ALA A 11 25.29 -36.62 -23.39
CA ALA A 11 24.46 -37.01 -22.25
C ALA A 11 24.13 -35.87 -21.26
N ALA A 12 24.87 -34.75 -21.31
CA ALA A 12 24.65 -33.64 -20.38
C ALA A 12 23.49 -32.70 -20.79
N ALA A 13 23.07 -32.71 -22.07
CA ALA A 13 22.02 -31.83 -22.57
C ALA A 13 20.59 -32.39 -22.42
N LEU A 14 20.43 -33.67 -22.05
CA LEU A 14 19.11 -34.29 -21.87
C LEU A 14 18.63 -34.28 -20.40
N LEU A 15 19.50 -33.94 -19.44
CA LEU A 15 19.14 -33.85 -18.03
C LEU A 15 18.46 -32.52 -17.65
N SER A 16 18.52 -31.49 -18.50
CA SER A 16 17.80 -30.22 -18.30
C SER A 16 16.33 -30.25 -18.77
N ALA A 17 15.87 -31.36 -19.36
CA ALA A 17 14.50 -31.50 -19.87
C ALA A 17 13.55 -32.25 -18.91
N CYS A 18 14.09 -32.95 -17.90
CA CYS A 18 13.30 -33.41 -16.77
C CYS A 18 13.32 -32.29 -15.73
N GLY A 19 12.17 -31.70 -15.40
CA GLY A 19 12.01 -30.60 -14.43
C GLY A 19 12.43 -30.91 -12.98
N ILE A 20 13.37 -31.84 -12.78
CA ILE A 20 14.02 -32.17 -11.52
C ILE A 20 15.10 -31.10 -11.30
N GLY A 21 14.74 -30.03 -10.61
CA GLY A 21 15.68 -28.97 -10.21
C GLY A 21 15.31 -27.56 -10.64
N ALA A 22 14.14 -27.34 -11.24
CA ALA A 22 13.61 -25.98 -11.33
C ALA A 22 13.24 -25.49 -9.91
N PRO A 23 13.51 -24.22 -9.58
CA PRO A 23 13.11 -23.66 -8.29
C PRO A 23 11.58 -23.72 -8.16
N ALA A 24 11.10 -23.89 -6.93
CA ALA A 24 9.69 -23.68 -6.63
C ALA A 24 9.32 -22.22 -6.90
N TYR A 25 8.11 -21.98 -7.41
CA TYR A 25 7.59 -20.62 -7.50
C TYR A 25 7.37 -20.10 -6.07
N PRO A 26 7.81 -18.88 -5.75
CA PRO A 26 7.74 -18.38 -4.38
C PRO A 26 6.29 -18.06 -3.99
N GLU A 27 6.01 -18.13 -2.70
CA GLU A 27 4.81 -17.52 -2.11
C GLU A 27 5.04 -16.02 -1.96
N PHE A 28 4.00 -15.22 -2.16
CA PHE A 28 4.09 -13.76 -2.13
C PHE A 28 3.37 -13.18 -0.91
N ASN A 29 3.74 -11.96 -0.54
CA ASN A 29 3.10 -11.16 0.53
C ASN A 29 3.25 -11.71 1.96
N GLU A 30 4.07 -12.75 2.17
CA GLU A 30 4.34 -13.30 3.51
C GLU A 30 5.49 -12.57 4.23
N THR A 31 6.35 -11.87 3.48
CA THR A 31 7.58 -11.27 4.01
C THR A 31 7.44 -9.76 4.18
N SER A 32 7.69 -9.28 5.41
CA SER A 32 7.81 -7.85 5.68
C SER A 32 9.22 -7.35 5.35
N TYR A 33 9.30 -6.22 4.65
CA TYR A 33 10.57 -5.67 4.17
C TYR A 33 10.53 -4.17 3.93
N ARG A 34 11.73 -3.60 3.78
CA ARG A 34 12.00 -2.28 3.20
C ARG A 34 12.95 -2.48 2.03
N ILE A 35 12.57 -1.98 0.86
CA ILE A 35 13.38 -2.07 -0.35
C ILE A 35 13.55 -0.69 -0.96
N GLU A 36 14.78 -0.35 -1.32
CA GLU A 36 15.11 0.86 -2.06
C GLU A 36 15.42 0.48 -3.49
N GLY A 37 14.90 1.23 -4.46
CA GLY A 37 15.16 0.95 -5.88
C GLY A 37 14.96 2.15 -6.77
N THR A 38 15.41 2.02 -8.00
CA THR A 38 15.29 3.04 -9.04
C THR A 38 14.28 2.62 -10.08
N THR A 39 13.28 3.46 -10.33
CA THR A 39 12.36 3.33 -11.46
C THR A 39 12.94 4.02 -12.67
N ALA A 40 13.00 3.33 -13.81
CA ALA A 40 13.37 3.93 -15.07
C ALA A 40 12.30 4.95 -15.51
N SER A 41 12.76 6.10 -16.01
CA SER A 41 11.83 7.09 -16.56
C SER A 41 11.20 6.60 -17.86
N VAL A 42 9.90 6.83 -18.01
CA VAL A 42 9.17 6.52 -19.25
C VAL A 42 9.59 7.41 -20.42
N ASP A 43 10.01 8.66 -20.16
CA ASP A 43 10.30 9.68 -21.17
C ASP A 43 11.80 9.96 -21.35
N ASN A 44 12.68 9.00 -21.01
CA ASN A 44 14.13 9.18 -20.93
C ASN A 44 14.58 10.29 -19.95
N GLY A 45 13.72 10.63 -18.97
CA GLY A 45 14.09 11.51 -17.86
C GLY A 45 15.03 10.84 -16.86
N ALA A 46 15.40 11.57 -15.81
CA ALA A 46 16.17 11.02 -14.71
C ALA A 46 15.41 9.85 -14.04
N PRO A 47 16.09 8.77 -13.65
CA PRO A 47 15.47 7.71 -12.87
C PRO A 47 14.97 8.25 -11.53
N VAL A 48 13.88 7.66 -11.05
CA VAL A 48 13.23 8.09 -9.82
C VAL A 48 13.59 7.11 -8.71
N GLN A 49 14.15 7.61 -7.60
CA GLN A 49 14.39 6.80 -6.42
C GLN A 49 13.06 6.52 -5.71
N THR A 50 12.86 5.25 -5.36
CA THR A 50 11.70 4.76 -4.63
C THR A 50 12.14 3.98 -3.40
N VAL A 51 11.40 4.12 -2.31
CA VAL A 51 11.52 3.29 -1.11
C VAL A 51 10.17 2.67 -0.86
N ILE A 52 10.10 1.35 -0.80
CA ILE A 52 8.87 0.59 -0.59
C ILE A 52 9.01 -0.14 0.74
N TYR A 53 8.05 0.07 1.62
CA TYR A 53 7.88 -0.67 2.86
C TYR A 53 6.70 -1.60 2.70
N ARG A 54 6.84 -2.84 3.18
CA ARG A 54 5.79 -3.84 3.14
C ARG A 54 5.66 -4.57 4.46
N ASP A 55 4.41 -4.78 4.86
CA ASP A 55 4.04 -5.58 6.02
C ASP A 55 2.72 -6.30 5.73
N GLY A 56 2.83 -7.52 5.18
CA GLY A 56 1.70 -8.27 4.64
C GLY A 56 0.88 -7.47 3.62
N PRO A 57 -0.43 -7.21 3.88
CA PRO A 57 -1.30 -6.46 2.97
C PRO A 57 -1.04 -4.95 2.96
N LYS A 58 -0.14 -4.45 3.82
CA LYS A 58 0.13 -3.02 3.95
C LYS A 58 1.39 -2.64 3.21
N MET A 59 1.31 -1.53 2.50
CA MET A 59 2.40 -1.00 1.71
C MET A 59 2.52 0.51 1.90
N ARG A 60 3.75 1.00 1.90
CA ARG A 60 4.06 2.44 1.80
C ARG A 60 5.11 2.62 0.71
N VAL A 61 4.86 3.54 -0.20
CA VAL A 61 5.80 3.93 -1.26
C VAL A 61 6.20 5.38 -1.02
N GLU A 62 7.49 5.62 -0.87
CA GLU A 62 8.09 6.94 -0.84
C GLU A 62 8.87 7.16 -2.13
N THR A 63 8.71 8.31 -2.76
CA THR A 63 9.37 8.62 -4.03
C THR A 63 9.75 10.09 -4.11
N MET A 64 10.81 10.40 -4.86
CA MET A 64 11.25 11.76 -5.15
C MET A 64 10.98 12.09 -6.61
N LEU A 65 9.84 12.73 -6.87
CA LEU A 65 9.43 13.11 -8.21
C LEU A 65 10.18 14.37 -8.66
N PRO A 66 10.72 14.40 -9.89
CA PRO A 66 11.26 15.62 -10.47
C PRO A 66 10.18 16.71 -10.47
N ASN A 67 10.51 17.89 -9.93
CA ASN A 67 9.64 19.08 -9.82
C ASN A 67 8.51 19.03 -8.77
N LEU A 68 8.03 17.85 -8.36
CA LEU A 68 6.96 17.72 -7.37
C LEU A 68 7.47 17.45 -5.94
N GLY A 69 8.76 17.09 -5.81
CA GLY A 69 9.38 16.81 -4.51
C GLY A 69 9.03 15.41 -4.00
N GLN A 70 9.02 15.26 -2.67
CA GLN A 70 8.73 13.98 -2.03
C GLN A 70 7.23 13.68 -2.11
N ALA A 71 6.88 12.51 -2.65
CA ALA A 71 5.54 11.95 -2.55
C ALA A 71 5.57 10.69 -1.70
N THR A 72 4.54 10.52 -0.88
CA THR A 72 4.33 9.32 -0.08
C THR A 72 2.93 8.79 -0.35
N ILE A 73 2.84 7.49 -0.62
CA ILE A 73 1.60 6.79 -0.84
C ILE A 73 1.52 5.67 0.18
N VAL A 74 0.41 5.55 0.89
CA VAL A 74 0.12 4.42 1.78
C VAL A 74 -1.06 3.64 1.21
N PHE A 75 -0.98 2.32 1.26
CA PHE A 75 -2.00 1.41 0.75
C PHE A 75 -2.20 0.24 1.71
N ASP A 76 -3.45 -0.13 1.92
CA ASP A 76 -3.83 -1.32 2.67
C ASP A 76 -4.76 -2.19 1.82
N GLU A 77 -4.24 -3.31 1.33
CA GLU A 77 -4.96 -4.29 0.50
C GLU A 77 -6.17 -4.89 1.22
N SER A 78 -6.16 -4.96 2.56
CA SER A 78 -7.28 -5.56 3.31
C SER A 78 -8.54 -4.69 3.33
N THR A 79 -8.37 -3.39 3.08
CA THR A 79 -9.47 -2.41 3.06
C THR A 79 -9.64 -1.70 1.71
N SER A 80 -8.77 -2.01 0.73
CA SER A 80 -8.67 -1.29 -0.54
C SER A 80 -8.57 0.22 -0.34
N ALA A 81 -7.88 0.65 0.72
CA ALA A 81 -7.71 2.06 1.06
C ALA A 81 -6.32 2.54 0.65
N ALA A 82 -6.27 3.54 -0.22
CA ALA A 82 -5.04 4.18 -0.68
C ALA A 82 -5.08 5.69 -0.41
N TYR A 83 -3.98 6.24 0.10
CA TYR A 83 -3.87 7.66 0.39
C TYR A 83 -2.54 8.22 -0.12
N VAL A 84 -2.62 9.36 -0.82
CA VAL A 84 -1.46 10.20 -1.13
C VAL A 84 -1.28 11.20 -0.01
N LEU A 85 -0.12 11.17 0.65
CA LEU A 85 0.22 12.08 1.74
C LEU A 85 1.00 13.27 1.19
N ASN A 86 0.39 14.45 1.24
CA ASN A 86 1.01 15.71 0.83
C ASN A 86 1.26 16.59 2.07
N PRO A 87 2.51 16.72 2.56
CA PRO A 87 2.81 17.59 3.68
C PRO A 87 2.61 19.06 3.28
N THR A 88 1.73 19.78 3.97
CA THR A 88 1.44 21.20 3.71
C THR A 88 2.13 22.14 4.71
N GLY A 89 2.73 21.58 5.76
CA GLY A 89 3.61 22.29 6.68
C GLY A 89 4.81 21.43 7.09
N GLN A 90 5.91 22.06 7.50
CA GLN A 90 6.98 21.36 8.21
C GLN A 90 6.38 20.76 9.48
N ALA A 91 6.59 19.45 9.70
CA ALA A 91 6.16 18.79 10.94
C ALA A 91 6.65 19.60 12.14
N PRO A 92 5.81 19.86 13.17
CA PRO A 92 6.29 20.51 14.38
C PRO A 92 7.41 19.64 14.97
N THR A 93 8.61 20.21 15.04
CA THR A 93 9.71 19.61 15.81
C THR A 93 9.21 19.49 17.24
N ALA A 94 9.01 18.25 17.70
CA ALA A 94 8.63 17.98 19.08
C ALA A 94 9.71 18.56 19.99
N MET A 95 9.43 19.69 20.65
CA MET A 95 10.22 20.12 21.79
C MET A 95 10.04 19.06 22.89
N PRO A 96 11.11 18.57 23.52
CA PRO A 96 10.98 17.66 24.64
C PRO A 96 10.17 18.34 25.74
N ALA A 97 9.07 17.70 26.14
CA ALA A 97 8.26 18.14 27.27
C ALA A 97 9.16 18.25 28.50
N ALA A 98 9.22 19.44 29.10
CA ALA A 98 9.87 19.64 30.37
C ALA A 98 9.20 18.73 31.42
N THR A 99 9.98 17.81 31.97
CA THR A 99 9.58 16.98 33.11
C THR A 99 9.44 17.87 34.35
N THR A 100 8.22 18.34 34.63
CA THR A 100 7.90 18.88 35.95
C THR A 100 7.77 17.72 36.93
N THR A 101 8.80 17.54 37.75
CA THR A 101 8.79 16.67 38.92
C THR A 101 7.80 17.20 39.95
N THR A 102 6.62 16.61 40.05
CA THR A 102 5.73 16.79 41.20
C THR A 102 5.91 15.63 42.18
N THR A 103 6.56 15.93 43.29
CA THR A 103 6.70 15.10 44.48
C THR A 103 5.32 14.76 45.07
N PRO A 104 4.99 13.50 45.38
CA PRO A 104 3.76 13.17 46.09
C PRO A 104 3.92 13.48 47.58
N GLN A 105 3.20 14.48 48.08
CA GLN A 105 3.13 14.79 49.50
C GLN A 105 1.96 14.01 50.13
N SER A 106 2.28 12.97 50.89
CA SER A 106 1.35 12.24 51.75
C SER A 106 0.77 13.14 52.83
N SER A 107 -0.53 13.03 53.10
CA SER A 107 -1.13 13.45 54.36
C SER A 107 -2.26 12.49 54.71
N ALA A 108 -2.07 11.79 55.83
CA ALA A 108 -3.04 10.91 56.46
C ALA A 108 -3.81 11.68 57.53
N THR A 109 -5.13 11.44 57.65
CA THR A 109 -5.87 11.56 58.91
C THR A 109 -7.13 10.68 58.90
N THR A 110 -7.34 10.04 60.04
CA THR A 110 -8.26 8.95 60.46
C THR A 110 -9.72 9.43 60.62
N PRO A 111 -10.73 8.52 60.74
CA PRO A 111 -12.14 8.79 60.48
C PRO A 111 -12.96 9.11 61.74
N THR A 112 -14.07 9.85 61.58
CA THR A 112 -15.16 9.90 62.58
C THR A 112 -16.52 10.01 61.89
N THR A 113 -17.41 9.04 62.14
CA THR A 113 -18.86 9.04 61.82
C THR A 113 -19.62 9.79 62.93
N PRO A 114 -20.82 10.37 62.68
CA PRO A 114 -22.04 9.55 62.54
C PRO A 114 -23.12 10.04 61.54
N GLN A 115 -23.76 9.05 60.92
CA GLN A 115 -25.18 8.87 60.59
C GLN A 115 -26.13 10.09 60.51
N GLY A 116 -26.69 10.30 59.32
CA GLY A 116 -27.92 11.07 59.06
C GLY A 116 -28.49 10.70 57.68
N ALA A 117 -29.68 10.13 57.65
CA ALA A 117 -30.35 9.65 56.43
C ALA A 117 -31.08 10.79 55.70
N THR A 118 -30.92 10.86 54.38
CA THR A 118 -31.96 11.32 53.43
C THR A 118 -31.64 10.87 52.01
N THR A 119 -32.67 10.34 51.35
CA THR A 119 -32.82 10.04 49.92
C THR A 119 -32.44 11.23 49.03
N THR A 120 -31.92 10.97 47.82
CA THR A 120 -32.24 11.66 46.52
C THR A 120 -31.03 11.84 45.57
N THR A 121 -31.24 11.36 44.34
CA THR A 121 -30.56 11.59 43.04
C THR A 121 -29.18 10.97 42.77
N ALA A 122 -29.15 10.05 41.80
CA ALA A 122 -27.95 9.62 41.10
C ALA A 122 -27.30 10.82 40.37
N PRO A 123 -25.97 10.99 40.43
CA PRO A 123 -25.31 11.97 39.57
C PRO A 123 -25.35 11.47 38.13
N THR A 124 -26.06 12.19 37.28
CA THR A 124 -25.90 12.13 35.83
C THR A 124 -24.45 12.49 35.53
N THR A 125 -23.65 11.52 35.08
CA THR A 125 -22.32 11.77 34.56
C THR A 125 -22.47 12.52 33.24
N THR A 126 -22.53 13.85 33.30
CA THR A 126 -22.24 14.68 32.14
C THR A 126 -20.78 14.50 31.82
N VAL A 127 -20.47 13.72 30.78
CA VAL A 127 -19.15 13.71 30.16
C VAL A 127 -18.96 15.13 29.62
N ALA A 128 -18.19 15.93 30.35
CA ALA A 128 -17.67 17.17 29.82
C ALA A 128 -16.81 16.80 28.61
N GLN A 129 -17.32 17.06 27.40
CA GLN A 129 -16.50 17.02 26.19
C GLN A 129 -15.36 18.02 26.41
N ALA A 130 -14.14 17.49 26.54
CA ALA A 130 -12.95 18.31 26.47
C ALA A 130 -13.01 19.10 25.14
N PRO A 131 -12.71 20.41 25.13
CA PRO A 131 -12.69 21.18 23.90
C PRO A 131 -11.76 20.48 22.92
N ALA A 132 -12.27 20.18 21.72
CA ALA A 132 -11.48 19.66 20.63
C ALA A 132 -10.31 20.62 20.42
N THR A 133 -9.12 20.22 20.84
CA THR A 133 -7.88 20.89 20.44
C THR A 133 -7.89 20.85 18.93
N THR A 134 -8.06 22.01 18.29
CA THR A 134 -7.82 22.22 16.87
C THR A 134 -6.36 21.86 16.62
N GLN A 135 -6.10 20.59 16.30
CA GLN A 135 -4.78 20.13 15.97
C GLN A 135 -4.33 20.90 14.72
N PRO A 136 -3.13 21.47 14.69
CA PRO A 136 -2.62 22.11 13.50
C PRO A 136 -2.59 21.08 12.36
N VAL A 137 -3.13 21.46 11.20
CA VAL A 137 -3.10 20.61 10.00
C VAL A 137 -1.65 20.56 9.51
N VAL A 138 -1.02 19.39 9.66
CA VAL A 138 0.37 19.10 9.27
C VAL A 138 0.47 18.76 7.79
N GLY A 139 -0.61 18.26 7.20
CA GLY A 139 -0.67 17.84 5.81
C GLY A 139 -2.08 17.53 5.34
N VAL A 140 -2.19 17.16 4.07
CA VAL A 140 -3.42 16.67 3.46
C VAL A 140 -3.19 15.23 3.01
N ALA A 141 -4.11 14.34 3.37
CA ALA A 141 -4.14 12.97 2.89
C ALA A 141 -5.31 12.84 1.91
N VAL A 142 -5.03 12.64 0.63
CA VAL A 142 -6.06 12.49 -0.39
C VAL A 142 -6.29 11.01 -0.65
N ARG A 143 -7.53 10.54 -0.46
CA ARG A 143 -7.92 9.18 -0.83
C ARG A 143 -7.93 9.07 -2.34
N ILE A 144 -7.28 8.03 -2.86
CA ILE A 144 -7.30 7.70 -4.29
C ILE A 144 -8.15 6.46 -4.52
N GLN A 145 -8.66 6.33 -5.74
CA GLN A 145 -9.44 5.16 -6.16
C GLN A 145 -8.55 3.93 -6.20
N ASP A 146 -9.12 2.75 -5.98
CA ASP A 146 -8.40 1.47 -6.03
C ASP A 146 -7.70 1.26 -7.38
N ALA A 147 -8.34 1.66 -8.48
CA ALA A 147 -7.76 1.60 -9.82
C ALA A 147 -6.54 2.50 -10.02
N ASP A 148 -6.41 3.57 -9.23
CA ASP A 148 -5.30 4.52 -9.29
C ASP A 148 -4.22 4.23 -8.22
N ALA A 149 -4.51 3.31 -7.29
CA ALA A 149 -3.57 2.92 -6.26
C ALA A 149 -2.39 2.17 -6.88
N PRO A 150 -1.13 2.52 -6.53
CA PRO A 150 0.01 1.75 -6.99
C PRO A 150 -0.10 0.33 -6.46
N GLN A 151 -0.13 -0.64 -7.38
CA GLN A 151 -0.14 -2.05 -7.03
C GLN A 151 1.28 -2.50 -6.69
N PRO A 152 1.46 -3.36 -5.67
CA PRO A 152 2.74 -4.01 -5.42
C PRO A 152 3.21 -4.76 -6.67
N PHE A 153 4.53 -4.80 -6.90
CA PHE A 153 5.09 -5.52 -8.04
C PHE A 153 4.74 -7.01 -7.98
N GLU A 154 4.67 -7.55 -6.76
CA GLU A 154 4.33 -8.94 -6.48
C GLU A 154 2.91 -9.30 -6.91
N THR A 155 1.94 -8.38 -6.89
CA THR A 155 0.53 -8.69 -7.16
C THR A 155 0.34 -9.33 -8.53
N ALA A 156 1.02 -8.83 -9.56
CA ALA A 156 0.93 -9.40 -10.91
C ALA A 156 1.59 -10.80 -11.00
N TRP A 157 2.67 -11.02 -10.26
CA TRP A 157 3.38 -12.30 -10.24
C TRP A 157 2.66 -13.35 -9.37
N ALA A 158 2.08 -12.94 -8.25
CA ALA A 158 1.22 -13.76 -7.43
C ALA A 158 -0.01 -14.23 -8.23
N ALA A 159 -0.68 -13.31 -8.93
CA ALA A 159 -1.85 -13.62 -9.76
C ALA A 159 -1.53 -14.54 -10.95
N LEU A 160 -0.29 -14.50 -11.47
CA LEU A 160 0.15 -15.41 -12.53
C LEU A 160 0.14 -16.88 -12.05
N GLY A 161 0.61 -17.11 -10.83
CA GLY A 161 0.71 -18.44 -10.22
C GLY A 161 1.80 -19.33 -10.84
N ALA A 162 2.16 -20.40 -10.11
CA ALA A 162 3.24 -21.31 -10.48
C ALA A 162 3.05 -21.98 -11.85
N ASP A 163 1.79 -22.29 -12.21
CA ASP A 163 1.46 -22.96 -13.46
C ASP A 163 1.76 -22.09 -14.69
N ASN A 164 1.63 -20.76 -14.57
CA ASN A 164 1.82 -19.83 -15.69
C ASN A 164 3.17 -19.11 -15.65
N ALA A 165 4.00 -19.38 -14.65
CA ALA A 165 5.37 -18.86 -14.54
C ALA A 165 6.40 -19.92 -14.94
N ARG A 166 7.54 -19.47 -15.48
CA ARG A 166 8.72 -20.31 -15.72
C ARG A 166 9.97 -19.60 -15.23
N SER A 167 10.83 -20.31 -14.52
CA SER A 167 12.16 -19.80 -14.19
C SER A 167 13.06 -19.91 -15.42
N THR A 168 13.76 -18.82 -15.75
CA THR A 168 14.69 -18.74 -16.88
C THR A 168 16.16 -18.80 -16.43
N GLY A 169 16.42 -18.68 -15.13
CA GLY A 169 17.77 -18.75 -14.58
C GLY A 169 17.86 -18.26 -13.13
N ARG A 170 19.10 -18.16 -12.64
CA ARG A 170 19.42 -17.47 -11.38
C ARG A 170 19.69 -15.99 -11.66
N CYS A 171 19.41 -15.14 -10.70
CA CYS A 171 19.74 -13.71 -10.74
C CYS A 171 20.28 -13.24 -9.39
N GLU A 172 21.01 -12.13 -9.40
CA GLU A 172 21.50 -11.47 -8.20
C GLU A 172 21.36 -9.96 -8.39
N VAL A 173 20.72 -9.27 -7.44
CA VAL A 173 20.45 -7.83 -7.46
C VAL A 173 20.60 -7.30 -6.04
N ALA A 174 21.29 -6.16 -5.86
CA ALA A 174 21.55 -5.57 -4.54
C ALA A 174 22.20 -6.54 -3.51
N GLY A 175 22.95 -7.55 -3.97
CA GLY A 175 23.55 -8.60 -3.13
C GLY A 175 22.57 -9.70 -2.70
N GLU A 176 21.32 -9.63 -3.15
CA GLU A 176 20.27 -10.61 -2.89
C GLU A 176 20.17 -11.59 -4.05
N ARG A 177 20.03 -12.88 -3.73
CA ARG A 177 19.92 -13.94 -4.72
C ARG A 177 18.46 -14.27 -4.99
N GLY A 178 18.16 -14.57 -6.25
CA GLY A 178 16.84 -15.02 -6.65
C GLY A 178 16.89 -15.81 -7.94
N HIS A 179 15.70 -15.96 -8.52
CA HIS A 179 15.48 -16.59 -9.80
C HIS A 179 14.83 -15.60 -10.76
N GLU A 180 15.30 -15.61 -12.00
CA GLU A 180 14.64 -14.87 -13.07
C GLU A 180 13.39 -15.67 -13.48
N TRP A 181 12.24 -15.01 -13.47
CA TRP A 181 10.94 -15.55 -13.80
C TRP A 181 10.36 -14.81 -15.00
N ALA A 182 9.70 -15.56 -15.87
CA ALA A 182 8.96 -15.04 -17.00
C ALA A 182 7.59 -15.72 -17.09
N PRO A 183 6.53 -15.03 -17.54
CA PRO A 183 5.29 -15.69 -17.93
C PRO A 183 5.56 -16.74 -19.01
N ARG A 184 4.86 -17.88 -18.95
CA ARG A 184 4.88 -18.89 -20.02
C ARG A 184 4.24 -18.37 -21.29
N GLN A 185 3.22 -17.55 -21.14
CA GLN A 185 2.55 -16.86 -22.22
C GLN A 185 2.79 -15.36 -22.10
N ALA A 186 3.27 -14.75 -23.18
CA ALA A 186 3.54 -13.32 -23.20
C ALA A 186 2.26 -12.53 -22.90
N PRO A 187 2.33 -11.47 -22.06
CA PRO A 187 1.16 -10.65 -21.73
C PRO A 187 0.57 -9.94 -22.95
N ALA A 188 1.40 -9.65 -23.95
CA ALA A 188 0.99 -9.18 -25.27
C ALA A 188 2.00 -9.64 -26.34
N PRO A 189 1.62 -9.71 -27.63
CA PRO A 189 2.55 -10.04 -28.69
C PRO A 189 3.77 -9.09 -28.70
N GLY A 190 4.97 -9.65 -28.61
CA GLY A 190 6.22 -8.88 -28.62
C GLY A 190 6.61 -8.21 -27.29
N VAL A 191 5.82 -8.41 -26.23
CA VAL A 191 6.15 -7.92 -24.87
C VAL A 191 6.65 -9.10 -24.04
N GLU A 192 7.93 -9.09 -23.69
CA GLU A 192 8.51 -10.07 -22.78
C GLU A 192 8.77 -9.43 -21.43
N ARG A 193 7.98 -9.78 -20.41
CA ARG A 193 8.19 -9.30 -19.05
C ARG A 193 8.95 -10.34 -18.24
N THR A 194 10.02 -9.93 -17.57
CA THR A 194 10.77 -10.78 -16.66
C THR A 194 10.94 -10.10 -15.30
N ALA A 195 11.11 -10.90 -14.25
CA ALA A 195 11.46 -10.39 -12.94
C ALA A 195 12.49 -11.26 -12.24
N CYS A 196 13.41 -10.62 -11.52
CA CYS A 196 14.25 -11.31 -10.56
C CYS A 196 13.51 -11.35 -9.21
N ILE A 197 13.17 -12.55 -8.73
CA ILE A 197 12.37 -12.76 -7.52
C ILE A 197 13.14 -13.66 -6.55
N THR A 198 13.23 -13.26 -5.29
CA THR A 198 13.84 -14.07 -4.23
C THR A 198 13.00 -15.31 -3.89
N GLU A 199 13.57 -16.24 -3.12
CA GLU A 199 12.85 -17.44 -2.66
C GLU A 199 11.66 -17.11 -1.75
N ASP A 200 11.72 -15.98 -1.05
CA ASP A 200 10.69 -15.45 -0.15
C ASP A 200 9.73 -14.44 -0.81
N GLY A 201 9.70 -14.42 -2.15
CA GLY A 201 8.67 -13.72 -2.93
C GLY A 201 8.89 -12.23 -3.15
N ILE A 202 10.06 -11.69 -2.85
CA ILE A 202 10.37 -10.26 -3.03
C ILE A 202 10.85 -10.03 -4.46
N VAL A 203 10.22 -9.09 -5.17
CA VAL A 203 10.63 -8.70 -6.52
C VAL A 203 11.80 -7.72 -6.42
N LEU A 204 12.98 -8.12 -6.91
CA LEU A 204 14.20 -7.30 -6.90
C LEU A 204 14.42 -6.52 -8.19
N ARG A 205 13.86 -6.98 -9.31
CA ARG A 205 13.96 -6.30 -10.60
C ARG A 205 12.78 -6.66 -11.45
N VAL A 206 12.27 -5.70 -12.21
CA VAL A 206 11.30 -5.91 -13.28
C VAL A 206 11.87 -5.38 -14.58
N SER A 207 11.85 -6.20 -15.62
CA SER A 207 12.27 -5.80 -16.97
C SER A 207 11.18 -6.13 -17.98
N GLU A 208 11.11 -5.33 -19.03
CA GLU A 208 10.21 -5.53 -20.15
C GLU A 208 10.96 -5.36 -21.47
N SER A 209 10.95 -6.39 -22.31
CA SER A 209 11.63 -6.46 -23.59
C SER A 209 13.11 -6.05 -23.49
N GLY A 210 13.78 -6.48 -22.42
CA GLY A 210 15.18 -6.19 -22.12
C GLY A 210 15.44 -4.84 -21.44
N ARG A 211 14.43 -3.97 -21.29
CA ARG A 211 14.55 -2.70 -20.57
C ARG A 211 14.13 -2.88 -19.12
N THR A 212 15.03 -2.56 -18.19
CA THR A 212 14.73 -2.50 -16.76
C THR A 212 13.73 -1.39 -16.48
N LEU A 213 12.58 -1.74 -15.89
CA LEU A 213 11.54 -0.80 -15.48
C LEU A 213 11.78 -0.34 -14.03
N TRP A 214 12.23 -1.27 -13.19
CA TRP A 214 12.57 -1.03 -11.79
C TRP A 214 13.65 -2.01 -11.34
N GLU A 215 14.60 -1.56 -10.55
CA GLU A 215 15.65 -2.40 -9.95
C GLU A 215 15.97 -1.97 -8.53
N ALA A 216 16.07 -2.95 -7.65
CA ALA A 216 16.44 -2.77 -6.26
C ALA A 216 17.93 -2.40 -6.14
N THR A 217 18.20 -1.46 -5.26
CA THR A 217 19.52 -1.00 -4.86
C THR A 217 19.87 -1.46 -3.44
N SER A 218 18.87 -1.72 -2.61
CA SER A 218 19.04 -2.21 -1.24
C SER A 218 17.78 -2.91 -0.74
N LEU A 219 17.93 -3.98 0.05
CA LEU A 219 16.84 -4.69 0.71
C LEU A 219 17.15 -4.87 2.20
N GLN A 220 16.15 -4.65 3.04
CA GLN A 220 16.16 -4.99 4.47
C GLN A 220 14.89 -5.77 4.78
N ARG A 221 15.03 -7.00 5.30
CA ARG A 221 13.89 -7.80 5.78
C ARG A 221 13.61 -7.51 7.25
N GLY A 222 12.36 -7.63 7.65
CA GLY A 222 11.91 -7.49 9.03
C GLY A 222 10.62 -6.68 9.17
N ASP A 223 10.05 -6.74 10.36
CA ASP A 223 8.82 -6.04 10.70
C ASP A 223 8.95 -4.53 10.51
N GLN A 224 7.87 -3.91 10.02
CA GLN A 224 7.81 -2.47 9.79
C GLN A 224 6.95 -1.80 10.87
N PRO A 225 7.31 -0.60 11.34
CA PRO A 225 6.47 0.13 12.29
C PRO A 225 5.07 0.37 11.73
N ALA A 226 4.04 -0.05 12.46
CA ALA A 226 2.64 0.09 12.03
C ALA A 226 2.24 1.54 11.66
N ALA A 227 2.90 2.53 12.26
CA ALA A 227 2.69 3.95 11.98
C ALA A 227 3.06 4.37 10.54
N LEU A 228 3.83 3.57 9.80
CA LEU A 228 4.20 3.86 8.41
C LEU A 228 3.03 3.72 7.44
N PHE A 229 2.07 2.85 7.75
CA PHE A 229 1.03 2.41 6.80
C PHE A 229 -0.31 3.13 6.97
N GLY A 230 -0.41 4.03 7.94
CA GLY A 230 -1.60 4.85 8.17
C GLY A 230 -1.43 6.29 7.71
N VAL A 231 -2.54 7.02 7.69
CA VAL A 231 -2.52 8.48 7.62
C VAL A 231 -1.97 9.03 8.95
N PRO A 232 -0.88 9.81 8.96
CA PRO A 232 -0.32 10.34 10.20
C PRO A 232 -1.28 11.29 10.93
N PRO A 233 -1.17 11.42 12.27
CA PRO A 233 -1.95 12.41 13.01
C PRO A 233 -1.67 13.84 12.50
N GLY A 234 -2.70 14.68 12.51
CA GLY A 234 -2.63 16.05 11.99
C GLY A 234 -2.82 16.18 10.47
N TYR A 235 -3.00 15.07 9.74
CA TYR A 235 -3.39 15.16 8.32
C TYR A 235 -4.90 15.37 8.18
N GLN A 236 -5.28 16.31 7.31
CA GLN A 236 -6.66 16.45 6.88
C GLN A 236 -6.96 15.41 5.80
N LEU A 237 -7.91 14.52 6.07
CA LEU A 237 -8.36 13.53 5.10
C LEU A 237 -9.31 14.18 4.09
N ILE A 238 -9.03 14.00 2.80
CA ILE A 238 -9.92 14.36 1.70
C ILE A 238 -10.30 13.07 0.99
N ASP A 239 -11.59 12.72 1.03
CA ASP A 239 -12.16 11.65 0.21
C ASP A 239 -13.06 12.29 -0.87
N PRO A 240 -12.59 12.38 -2.12
CA PRO A 240 -13.37 12.98 -3.20
C PRO A 240 -14.72 12.31 -3.45
N HIS A 241 -14.85 11.00 -3.17
CA HIS A 241 -16.09 10.27 -3.36
C HIS A 241 -17.09 10.62 -2.27
N ALA A 242 -16.66 10.61 -1.01
CA ALA A 242 -17.52 11.02 0.11
C ALA A 242 -18.00 12.48 -0.06
N VAL A 243 -17.12 13.37 -0.56
CA VAL A 243 -17.49 14.75 -0.86
C VAL A 243 -18.53 14.83 -1.99
N ALA A 244 -18.36 14.04 -3.05
CA ALA A 244 -19.32 14.02 -4.17
C ALA A 244 -20.70 13.47 -3.74
N GLU A 245 -20.72 12.41 -2.92
CA GLU A 245 -21.96 11.86 -2.34
C GLU A 245 -22.67 12.90 -1.47
N GLN A 246 -21.93 13.56 -0.58
CA GLN A 246 -22.49 14.60 0.29
C GLN A 246 -23.05 15.79 -0.50
N VAL A 247 -22.38 16.22 -1.58
CA VAL A 247 -22.89 17.27 -2.46
C VAL A 247 -24.16 16.79 -3.19
N GLY A 248 -24.18 15.54 -3.65
CA GLY A 248 -25.36 14.93 -4.26
C GLY A 248 -26.56 14.89 -3.33
N GLU A 249 -26.38 14.46 -2.08
CA GLU A 249 -27.42 14.43 -1.05
C GLU A 249 -27.94 15.85 -0.72
N ASN A 250 -27.04 16.82 -0.60
CA ASN A 250 -27.42 18.21 -0.36
C ASN A 250 -28.22 18.79 -1.54
N MET A 251 -27.84 18.49 -2.78
CA MET A 251 -28.62 18.89 -3.96
C MET A 251 -30.01 18.24 -4.00
N GLN A 252 -30.12 16.95 -3.69
CA GLN A 252 -31.42 16.26 -3.58
C GLN A 252 -32.30 16.87 -2.48
N GLN A 253 -31.70 17.27 -1.36
CA GLN A 253 -32.42 17.94 -0.28
C GLN A 253 -32.90 19.33 -0.72
N LEU A 254 -32.10 20.10 -1.45
CA LEU A 254 -32.50 21.40 -2.01
C LEU A 254 -33.66 21.25 -3.02
N ASP A 255 -33.61 20.24 -3.89
CA ASP A 255 -34.71 19.93 -4.81
C ASP A 255 -36.01 19.55 -4.06
N SER A 256 -35.88 18.83 -2.95
CA SER A 256 -37.03 18.47 -2.10
C SER A 256 -37.69 19.68 -1.40
N VAL A 257 -36.91 20.71 -1.05
CA VAL A 257 -37.42 21.95 -0.41
C VAL A 257 -38.09 22.88 -1.43
N THR A 258 -37.63 22.89 -2.68
CA THR A 258 -38.20 23.71 -3.75
C THR A 258 -39.46 23.11 -4.38
N GLY A 259 -39.84 21.86 -4.04
CA GLY A 259 -41.05 21.21 -4.54
C GLY A 259 -40.98 20.86 -6.03
N ALA A 260 -39.77 20.76 -6.61
CA ALA A 260 -39.61 20.29 -7.98
C ALA A 260 -39.97 18.80 -8.05
N THR A 261 -41.22 18.49 -8.38
CA THR A 261 -41.64 17.12 -8.70
C THR A 261 -40.71 16.56 -9.77
N PRO A 262 -40.16 15.33 -9.61
CA PRO A 262 -39.51 14.65 -10.71
C PRO A 262 -40.50 14.61 -11.86
N THR A 263 -40.14 15.22 -13.00
CA THR A 263 -40.92 15.05 -14.23
C THR A 263 -40.97 13.56 -14.51
N GLN A 264 -42.13 12.95 -14.23
CA GLN A 264 -42.43 11.61 -14.69
C GLN A 264 -42.16 11.58 -16.18
N GLN A 265 -41.16 10.80 -16.57
CA GLN A 265 -40.93 10.45 -17.96
C GLN A 265 -42.27 9.93 -18.53
N PRO A 266 -42.81 10.52 -19.61
CA PRO A 266 -44.07 10.07 -20.18
C PRO A 266 -43.96 8.59 -20.53
N ALA A 267 -44.87 7.78 -19.98
CA ALA A 267 -45.00 6.38 -20.37
C ALA A 267 -45.19 6.29 -21.90
N PRO A 268 -44.48 5.40 -22.60
CA PRO A 268 -44.67 5.23 -24.04
C PRO A 268 -46.11 4.81 -24.33
N ALA A 269 -46.75 5.53 -25.25
CA ALA A 269 -48.13 5.32 -25.66
C ALA A 269 -48.34 3.86 -26.13
N PRO A 270 -49.45 3.19 -25.76
CA PRO A 270 -49.73 1.85 -26.25
C PRO A 270 -49.95 1.87 -27.76
N ALA A 271 -49.26 0.98 -28.47
CA ALA A 271 -49.33 0.84 -29.92
C ALA A 271 -50.76 0.53 -30.40
N PRO A 272 -51.19 1.05 -31.56
CA PRO A 272 -52.50 0.76 -32.12
C PRO A 272 -52.60 -0.73 -32.51
N ARG A 273 -53.67 -1.40 -32.07
CA ARG A 273 -54.00 -2.76 -32.51
C ARG A 273 -54.42 -2.71 -33.98
N GLY A 274 -53.67 -3.41 -34.82
CA GLY A 274 -54.10 -3.88 -36.14
C GLY A 274 -54.93 -5.15 -36.02
#